data_AF-A0A5N7MUD2-F1
#
_entry.id   AF-A0A5N7MUD2-F1
#
_cell.length_a   1.000
_cell.length_b   1.000
_cell.length_c   1.000
_cell.angle_alpha   90.00
_cell.angle_beta   90.00
_cell.angle_gamma   90.00
#
_symmetry.space_group_name_H-M   'P 1'
#
loop_
_entity.id
_entity.type
_entity.pdbx_description
1 polymer ?
#
loop_
_entity_poly.entity_id
_entity_poly.type
_entity_poly.pdbx_seq_one_letter_code
_entity_poly.pdbx_strand_id
1 'polypeptide(L)' 'MSREIVRDRAGRVLGWYEDNGISGRINARDASGRWIGFYDKKLNETRDPGGRLLAKGNVLPSLIFRP' A
#
# COMPACT_ATOMS: atom_id res chain seq x y z
N MET A 1 -11.29 -11.20 0.59
CA MET A 1 -10.28 -10.19 0.21
C MET A 1 -10.81 -8.84 0.65
N SER A 2 -10.05 -8.10 1.46
CA SER A 2 -10.45 -6.74 1.87
C SER A 2 -9.74 -5.71 0.99
N ARG A 3 -10.49 -4.69 0.57
CA ARG A 3 -9.96 -3.52 -0.13
C ARG A 3 -10.30 -2.27 0.68
N GLU A 4 -9.29 -1.45 0.92
CA GLU A 4 -9.43 -0.16 1.59
C GLU A 4 -9.08 0.95 0.60
N ILE A 5 -10.03 1.83 0.30
CA ILE A 5 -9.84 2.92 -0.67
C ILE A 5 -9.36 4.17 0.06
N VAL A 6 -8.25 4.75 -0.41
CA VAL A 6 -7.73 6.02 0.10
C VAL A 6 -8.22 7.16 -0.77
N ARG A 7 -8.77 8.18 -0.15
CA ARG A 7 -9.28 9.39 -0.82
C ARG A 7 -8.66 10.64 -0.24
N ASP A 8 -8.55 11.68 -1.07
CA ASP A 8 -8.21 13.03 -0.61
C ASP A 8 -9.42 13.72 0.06
N ARG A 9 -9.20 14.95 0.54
CA ARG A 9 -10.24 15.77 1.16
C ARG A 9 -11.40 16.12 0.22
N ALA A 10 -11.15 16.18 -1.09
CA ALA A 10 -12.16 16.43 -2.11
C ALA A 10 -12.90 15.15 -2.54
N GLY A 11 -12.56 13.99 -1.96
CA GLY A 11 -13.14 12.69 -2.28
C GLY A 11 -12.52 12.00 -3.49
N ARG A 12 -11.43 12.54 -4.08
CA ARG A 12 -10.73 11.89 -5.20
C ARG A 12 -9.97 10.68 -4.70
N VAL A 13 -10.03 9.58 -5.47
CA VAL A 13 -9.29 8.36 -5.15
C VAL A 13 -7.80 8.61 -5.40
N LEU A 14 -6.98 8.38 -4.36
CA LEU A 14 -5.52 8.43 -4.46
C LEU A 14 -4.92 7.04 -4.72
N GLY A 15 -5.63 5.99 -4.28
CA GLY A 15 -5.20 4.62 -4.41
C GLY A 15 -6.00 3.71 -3.49
N TRP A 16 -5.51 2.49 -3.30
CA TRP A 16 -6.11 1.54 -2.38
C TRP A 16 -5.11 0.50 -1.87
N TYR A 17 -5.48 -0.12 -0.76
CA TYR A 17 -4.80 -1.28 -0.20
C TYR A 17 -5.58 -2.55 -0.47
N GLU A 18 -4.87 -3.65 -0.73
CA GLU A 18 -5.45 -4.98 -0.91
C GLU A 18 -4.78 -5.99 0.01
N ASP A 19 -5.58 -6.60 0.87
CA ASP A 19 -5.16 -7.70 1.72
C ASP A 19 -5.94 -8.96 1.35
N ASN A 20 -5.22 -9.95 0.84
CA ASN A 20 -5.80 -11.23 0.48
C ASN A 20 -5.83 -12.23 1.65
N GLY A 21 -5.29 -11.87 2.82
CA GLY A 21 -5.26 -12.70 4.03
C GLY A 21 -4.32 -13.91 3.97
N ILE A 22 -3.95 -14.36 2.77
CA ILE A 22 -3.17 -15.59 2.56
C ILE A 22 -1.67 -15.29 2.52
N SER A 23 -1.28 -14.22 1.84
CA SER A 23 0.15 -13.90 1.64
C SER A 23 0.84 -13.32 2.87
N GLY A 24 0.07 -12.82 3.86
CA GLY A 24 0.60 -11.99 4.94
C GLY A 24 1.08 -10.61 4.48
N ARG A 25 0.72 -10.20 3.26
CA ARG A 25 1.09 -8.92 2.68
C ARG A 25 -0.14 -8.04 2.44
N ILE A 26 0.04 -6.75 2.65
CA ILE A 26 -0.90 -5.71 2.21
C ILE A 26 -0.27 -5.03 1.01
N ASN A 27 -0.92 -5.08 -0.15
CA ASN A 27 -0.43 -4.42 -1.36
C ASN A 27 -0.99 -3.01 -1.46
N ALA A 28 -0.19 -2.05 -1.91
CA ALA A 28 -0.66 -0.71 -2.26
C ALA A 28 -0.69 -0.53 -3.78
N ARG A 29 -1.76 0.09 -4.27
CA ARG A 29 -1.91 0.52 -5.66
C ARG A 29 -2.27 1.99 -5.70
N ASP A 30 -1.77 2.70 -6.72
CA ASP A 30 -2.18 4.08 -6.99
C ASP A 30 -3.56 4.13 -7.66
N ALA A 31 -4.10 5.33 -7.85
CA ALA A 31 -5.41 5.55 -8.44
C ALA A 31 -5.60 4.94 -9.86
N SER A 32 -4.50 4.70 -10.60
CA SER A 32 -4.52 4.05 -11.91
C SER A 32 -4.47 2.51 -11.83
N GLY A 33 -4.30 1.96 -10.63
CA GLY A 33 -4.14 0.53 -10.39
C GLY A 33 -2.72 0.02 -10.51
N ARG A 34 -1.75 0.91 -10.74
CA ARG A 34 -0.34 0.54 -10.75
C ARG A 34 0.08 0.17 -9.33
N TRP A 35 0.77 -0.96 -9.21
CA TRP A 35 1.31 -1.43 -7.94
C TRP A 35 2.51 -0.56 -7.53
N ILE A 36 2.46 -0.06 -6.30
CA ILE A 36 3.43 0.93 -5.80
C ILE A 36 4.19 0.45 -4.56
N GLY A 37 3.91 -0.77 -4.08
CA GLY A 37 4.64 -1.41 -2.99
C GLY A 37 3.77 -2.34 -2.16
N PHE A 38 4.36 -2.87 -1.10
CA PHE A 38 3.67 -3.77 -0.18
C PHE A 38 4.23 -3.68 1.24
N TYR A 39 3.37 -3.97 2.21
CA TYR A 39 3.75 -4.18 3.61
C TYR A 39 3.71 -5.67 3.92
N ASP A 40 4.83 -6.23 4.38
CA ASP A 40 4.95 -7.60 4.87
C ASP A 40 4.72 -7.63 6.39
N LYS A 41 3.61 -8.24 6.81
CA LYS A 41 3.21 -8.31 8.23
C LYS A 41 4.15 -9.17 9.06
N LYS A 42 4.80 -10.17 8.46
CA LYS A 42 5.68 -11.11 9.19
C LYS A 42 7.01 -10.45 9.51
N LEU A 43 7.56 -9.71 8.55
CA LEU A 43 8.84 -9.01 8.71
C LEU A 43 8.69 -7.61 9.32
N ASN A 44 7.45 -7.11 9.38
CA ASN A 44 7.09 -5.76 9.77
C ASN A 44 7.84 -4.73 8.90
N GLU A 45 7.70 -4.86 7.58
CA GLU A 45 8.46 -4.09 6.59
C GLU A 45 7.58 -3.57 5.47
N THR A 46 7.80 -2.32 5.07
CA THR A 46 7.26 -1.80 3.81
C THR A 46 8.36 -1.81 2.76
N ARG A 47 8.02 -2.33 1.57
CA ARG A 47 8.93 -2.47 0.44
C ARG A 47 8.33 -1.82 -0.81
N ASP A 48 9.21 -1.30 -1.66
CA ASP A 48 8.82 -0.73 -2.96
C ASP A 48 8.46 -1.84 -3.98
N PRO A 49 8.02 -1.49 -5.21
CA PRO A 49 7.69 -2.49 -6.23
C PRO A 49 8.87 -3.37 -6.64
N GLY A 50 10.10 -2.89 -6.47
CA GLY A 50 11.31 -3.68 -6.72
C GLY A 50 11.67 -4.61 -5.56
N GLY A 51 10.93 -4.57 -4.45
CA GLY A 51 11.20 -5.33 -3.24
C GLY A 51 12.26 -4.71 -2.32
N ARG A 52 12.74 -3.49 -2.62
CA ARG A 52 13.69 -2.78 -1.76
C ARG A 52 13.00 -2.35 -0.48
N LEU A 53 13.66 -2.56 0.66
CA LEU A 53 13.17 -2.10 1.96
C LEU A 53 13.11 -0.57 1.99
N LEU A 54 11.92 -0.04 2.27
CA LEU A 54 11.72 1.40 2.47
C LEU A 54 11.75 1.75 3.96
N ALA A 55 11.06 0.97 4.79
CA ALA A 55 11.02 1.18 6.24
C ALA A 55 10.57 -0.08 6.99
N LYS A 56 10.86 -0.11 8.30
CA LYS A 56 10.16 -0.97 9.25
C LYS A 56 8.80 -0.35 9.61
N GLY A 57 7.79 -1.17 9.84
CA GLY A 57 6.42 -0.72 10.04
C GLY A 57 5.60 -0.63 8.75
N ASN A 58 4.29 -0.40 8.92
CA ASN A 58 3.38 -0.14 7.81
C ASN A 58 3.43 1.36 7.44
N VAL A 59 4.18 1.68 6.39
CA VAL A 59 4.27 3.04 5.83
C VAL A 59 3.64 3.13 4.45
N LEU A 60 2.75 2.20 4.07
CA LEU A 60 2.02 2.29 2.80
C LEU A 60 1.27 3.63 2.58
N PRO A 61 0.76 4.33 3.62
CA PRO A 61 0.19 5.67 3.44
C PRO A 61 1.11 6.68 2.77
N SER A 62 2.43 6.62 3.02
CA SER A 62 3.38 7.54 2.38
C SER A 62 3.63 7.25 0.90
N LEU A 63 3.24 6.05 0.42
CA LEU A 63 3.33 5.68 -0.99
C LEU A 63 2.11 6.16 -1.78
N ILE A 64 0.94 6.13 -1.15
CA ILE A 64 -0.31 6.61 -1.77
C ILE A 64 -0.41 8.13 -1.71
N PHE A 65 -0.08 8.73 -0.56
CA PHE A 65 -0.15 10.17 -0.40
C PHE A 65 1.02 10.84 -1.10
N ARG A 66 0.71 11.63 -2.13
CA ARG A 66 1.67 12.52 -2.80
C ARG A 66 1.20 13.96 -2.57
N PRO A 67 2.04 14.84 -1.99
CA PRO A 67 1.68 16.23 -1.75
C PRO A 67 1.48 17.02 -3.04
#